data_AF-A0A7S1VDT3-F1
#
_entry.id   AF-A0A7S1VDT3-F1
#
_cell.length_a   1.000
_cell.length_b   1.000
_cell.length_c   1.000
_cell.angle_alpha   90.00
_cell.angle_beta   90.00
_cell.angle_gamma   90.00
#
_symmetry.space_group_name_H-M   'P 1'
#
loop_
_entity.id
_entity.type
_entity.pdbx_description
1 polymer ?
#
loop_
_entity_poly.entity_id
_entity_poly.type
_entity_poly.pdbx_seq_one_letter_code
_entity_poly.pdbx_strand_id
1 'polypeptide(L)'
;AKLSRLSFIPALSLDALNTKVFNIIPDRDVVPHLDDRARLFQEIRCTAPLNDFAGCHVSERTLCEVMFTCGSSNRPALCECNKKYGYDPPIPVNSSITTTFEEACKNVG
;
A
#
# COMPACT_ATOMS: atom_id res chain seq x y z
N ALA A 1 9.02 -14.44 -4.12
CA ALA A 1 9.70 -14.16 -2.83
C ALA A 1 10.55 -15.33 -2.30
N LYS A 2 10.05 -16.58 -2.26
CA LYS A 2 10.82 -17.71 -1.71
C LYS A 2 12.05 -18.09 -2.52
N LEU A 3 12.00 -17.99 -3.85
CA LEU A 3 13.15 -18.21 -4.72
C LEU A 3 14.05 -16.97 -4.79
N SER A 4 13.47 -15.77 -4.87
CA SER A 4 14.24 -14.53 -4.92
C SER A 4 15.09 -14.27 -3.67
N ARG A 5 14.76 -14.86 -2.52
CA ARG A 5 15.63 -14.79 -1.32
C ARG A 5 17.05 -15.34 -1.56
N LEU A 6 17.23 -16.22 -2.55
CA LEU A 6 18.50 -16.85 -2.90
C LEU A 6 19.41 -15.94 -3.74
N SER A 7 18.91 -14.83 -4.28
CA SER A 7 19.72 -13.90 -5.07
C SER A 7 20.53 -12.91 -4.22
N PHE A 8 20.31 -12.88 -2.90
CA PHE A 8 21.09 -12.06 -1.97
C PHE A 8 22.43 -12.73 -1.62
N ILE A 9 23.45 -11.95 -1.28
CA ILE A 9 24.75 -12.45 -0.81
C ILE A 9 25.06 -11.85 0.57
N PRO A 10 25.05 -12.66 1.66
CA PRO A 10 24.64 -14.06 1.69
C PRO A 10 23.14 -14.23 1.43
N ALA A 11 22.75 -15.42 0.98
CA ALA A 11 21.34 -15.74 0.74
C ALA A 11 20.51 -15.58 2.01
N LEU A 12 19.31 -15.03 1.89
CA LEU A 12 18.41 -14.86 3.03
C LEU A 12 17.81 -16.22 3.42
N SER A 13 17.76 -16.50 4.72
CA SER A 13 17.08 -17.70 5.22
C SER A 13 15.57 -17.59 4.99
N LEU A 14 14.91 -18.75 4.85
CA LEU A 14 13.45 -18.77 4.74
C LEU A 14 12.77 -18.25 6.03
N ASP A 15 13.40 -18.45 7.17
CA ASP A 15 12.92 -17.97 8.45
C ASP A 15 12.97 -16.42 8.55
N ALA A 16 14.06 -15.81 8.07
CA ALA A 16 14.14 -14.36 7.95
C ALA A 16 13.05 -13.81 7.02
N LEU A 17 12.79 -14.49 5.89
CA LEU A 17 11.69 -14.12 4.99
C LEU A 17 10.33 -14.16 5.71
N ASN A 18 10.05 -15.24 6.46
CA ASN A 18 8.74 -15.41 7.11
C ASN A 18 8.54 -14.53 8.35
N THR A 19 9.60 -14.04 8.97
CA THR A 19 9.52 -13.23 10.21
C THR A 19 9.76 -11.74 9.98
N LYS A 20 10.40 -11.36 8.87
CA LYS A 20 10.81 -9.97 8.58
C LYS A 20 10.17 -9.39 7.32
N VAL A 21 9.58 -10.22 6.46
CA VAL A 21 8.90 -9.75 5.25
C VAL A 21 7.42 -10.00 5.39
N PHE A 22 6.64 -8.99 5.05
CA PHE A 22 5.19 -9.04 4.95
C PHE A 22 4.78 -8.79 3.51
N ASN A 23 4.02 -9.71 2.91
CA ASN A 23 3.50 -9.55 1.56
C ASN A 23 2.08 -8.98 1.60
N ILE A 24 1.81 -7.95 0.81
CA ILE A 24 0.44 -7.47 0.59
C ILE A 24 -0.04 -8.01 -0.74
N ILE A 25 -1.25 -8.58 -0.76
CA ILE A 25 -1.85 -9.21 -1.92
C ILE A 25 -3.17 -8.50 -2.21
N PRO A 26 -3.18 -7.54 -3.14
CA PRO A 26 -4.42 -6.89 -3.57
C PRO A 26 -5.30 -7.87 -4.34
N ASP A 27 -6.62 -7.79 -4.14
CA ASP A 27 -7.59 -8.50 -4.97
C ASP A 27 -7.30 -8.22 -6.46
N ARG A 28 -7.39 -9.25 -7.30
CA ARG A 28 -7.17 -9.15 -8.76
C ARG A 28 -5.74 -8.79 -9.19
N ASP A 29 -4.78 -8.64 -8.28
CA ASP A 29 -3.36 -8.58 -8.65
C ASP A 29 -2.84 -10.00 -8.94
N VAL A 30 -2.56 -10.29 -10.20
CA VAL A 30 -2.09 -11.62 -10.64
C VAL A 30 -0.62 -11.87 -10.34
N VAL A 31 0.19 -10.82 -10.13
CA VAL A 31 1.64 -10.95 -9.92
C VAL A 31 1.99 -11.77 -8.67
N PRO A 32 1.42 -11.51 -7.47
CA PRO A 32 1.69 -12.32 -6.28
C PRO A 32 1.14 -13.75 -6.36
N HIS A 33 0.31 -14.06 -7.36
CA HIS A 33 -0.19 -15.42 -7.62
C HIS A 33 0.72 -16.22 -8.56
N LEU A 34 1.59 -15.54 -9.32
CA LEU A 34 2.59 -16.16 -10.20
C LEU A 34 3.96 -16.33 -9.51
N ASP A 35 4.26 -15.54 -8.48
CA ASP A 35 5.49 -15.64 -7.68
C ASP A 35 5.25 -16.38 -6.35
N ASP A 36 6.29 -17.03 -5.83
CA ASP A 36 6.25 -17.74 -4.56
C ASP A 36 6.17 -16.74 -3.39
N ARG A 37 5.03 -16.63 -2.72
CA ARG A 37 4.86 -15.76 -1.54
C ARG A 37 5.52 -16.29 -0.25
N ALA A 38 5.97 -15.38 0.62
CA ALA A 38 6.33 -15.70 2.00
C ALA A 38 5.08 -16.12 2.79
N ARG A 39 5.25 -16.66 4.01
CA ARG A 39 4.11 -17.12 4.81
C ARG A 39 3.34 -15.98 5.49
N LEU A 40 3.98 -14.83 5.69
CA LEU A 40 3.37 -13.66 6.31
C LEU A 40 2.79 -12.78 5.21
N PHE A 41 1.47 -12.83 5.02
CA PHE A 41 0.78 -12.04 4.00
C PHE A 41 -0.56 -11.50 4.49
N GLN A 42 -1.02 -10.43 3.86
CA GLN A 42 -2.34 -9.84 4.05
C GLN A 42 -3.00 -9.58 2.71
N GLU A 43 -4.23 -10.03 2.59
CA GLU A 43 -5.08 -9.73 1.45
C GLU A 43 -5.77 -8.39 1.69
N ILE A 44 -5.79 -7.53 0.67
CA ILE A 44 -6.45 -6.22 0.72
C ILE A 44 -7.39 -6.06 -0.46
N ARG A 45 -8.41 -5.22 -0.31
CA ARG A 45 -9.33 -4.93 -1.41
C ARG A 45 -8.61 -4.16 -2.51
N CYS A 46 -8.97 -4.44 -3.75
CA CYS A 46 -8.60 -3.57 -4.86
C CYS A 46 -9.80 -2.75 -5.33
N THR A 47 -9.66 -1.43 -5.25
CA THR A 47 -10.64 -0.43 -5.69
C THR A 47 -10.42 0.04 -7.15
N ALA A 48 -9.45 -0.54 -7.87
CA ALA A 48 -9.23 -0.19 -9.27
C ALA A 48 -10.39 -0.65 -10.16
N PRO A 49 -10.68 0.05 -11.27
CA PRO A 49 -11.69 -0.39 -12.24
C PRO A 49 -11.48 -1.83 -12.72
N LEU A 50 -12.56 -2.53 -13.11
CA LEU A 50 -12.48 -3.93 -13.56
C LEU A 50 -11.62 -4.13 -14.81
N ASN A 51 -11.52 -3.10 -15.66
CA ASN A 51 -10.70 -3.10 -16.86
C ASN A 51 -9.23 -2.69 -16.61
N ASP A 52 -8.88 -2.32 -15.38
CA ASP A 52 -7.52 -1.93 -15.00
C ASP A 52 -6.80 -3.08 -14.28
N PHE A 53 -6.19 -3.96 -15.07
CA PHE A 53 -5.48 -5.15 -14.57
C PHE A 53 -4.17 -4.82 -13.84
N ALA A 54 -3.64 -3.60 -14.00
CA ALA A 54 -2.41 -3.17 -13.34
C ALA A 54 -2.67 -2.21 -12.16
N GLY A 55 -3.86 -1.62 -12.06
CA GLY A 55 -4.21 -0.66 -11.03
C GLY A 55 -4.07 -1.21 -9.61
N CYS A 56 -4.36 -2.49 -9.41
CA CYS A 56 -4.17 -3.19 -8.15
C CYS A 56 -2.68 -3.45 -7.84
N HIS A 57 -1.82 -3.49 -8.86
CA HIS A 57 -0.38 -3.72 -8.74
C HIS A 57 0.41 -2.43 -8.41
N VAL A 58 -0.26 -1.27 -8.39
CA VAL A 58 0.39 0.01 -8.09
C VAL A 58 0.64 0.11 -6.57
N SER A 59 1.91 0.09 -6.17
CA SER A 59 2.33 0.14 -4.76
C SER A 59 1.77 1.37 -4.02
N GLU A 60 1.63 2.50 -4.70
CA GLU A 60 1.03 3.72 -4.15
C GLU A 60 -0.45 3.52 -3.79
N ARG A 61 -1.25 2.91 -4.68
CA ARG A 61 -2.67 2.59 -4.39
C ARG A 61 -2.78 1.61 -3.22
N THR A 62 -1.92 0.60 -3.19
CA THR A 62 -1.82 -0.37 -2.10
C THR A 62 -1.49 0.31 -0.76
N LEU A 63 -0.54 1.25 -0.76
CA LEU A 63 -0.20 2.02 0.43
C LEU A 63 -1.41 2.85 0.91
N CYS A 64 -2.14 3.49 -0.01
CA CYS A 64 -3.35 4.22 0.33
C CYS A 64 -4.43 3.32 0.97
N GLU A 65 -4.71 2.14 0.41
CA GLU A 65 -5.68 1.20 0.99
C GLU A 65 -5.31 0.80 2.43
N VAL A 66 -4.02 0.54 2.68
CA VAL A 66 -3.53 0.23 4.03
C VAL A 66 -3.71 1.42 4.97
N MET A 67 -3.39 2.63 4.53
CA MET A 67 -3.53 3.84 5.35
C MET A 67 -4.98 4.13 5.71
N PHE A 68 -5.92 3.90 4.79
CA PHE A 68 -7.35 4.12 5.04
C PHE A 68 -7.98 3.01 5.88
N THR A 69 -7.60 1.76 5.64
CA THR A 69 -8.18 0.62 6.37
C THR A 69 -7.62 0.48 7.78
N CYS A 70 -6.30 0.64 7.95
CA CYS A 70 -5.63 0.46 9.23
C CYS A 70 -5.44 1.77 10.00
N GLY A 71 -5.68 2.91 9.35
CA GLY A 71 -5.40 4.24 9.88
C GLY A 71 -3.92 4.66 9.72
N SER A 72 -3.71 5.97 9.57
CA SER A 72 -2.36 6.56 9.49
C SER A 72 -1.86 7.11 10.84
N SER A 73 -2.71 7.15 11.88
CA SER A 73 -2.41 7.79 13.17
C SER A 73 -1.89 9.22 12.95
N ASN A 74 -0.71 9.56 13.47
CA ASN A 74 -0.09 10.88 13.30
C ASN A 74 0.73 11.02 12.01
N ARG A 75 0.70 10.01 11.12
CA ARG A 75 1.38 10.10 9.82
C ARG A 75 0.48 10.87 8.82
N PRO A 76 1.03 11.84 8.08
CA PRO A 76 0.28 12.54 7.04
C PRO A 76 -0.27 11.55 6.01
N ALA A 77 -1.53 11.73 5.63
CA ALA A 77 -2.08 11.03 4.47
C ALA A 77 -1.45 11.57 3.18
N LEU A 78 -1.19 10.69 2.23
CA LEU A 78 -0.68 11.09 0.91
C LEU A 78 -1.81 11.76 0.13
N CYS A 79 -1.53 12.89 -0.51
CA CYS A 79 -2.50 13.64 -1.28
C CYS A 79 -3.07 12.82 -2.45
N GLU A 80 -2.24 11.97 -3.04
CA GLU A 80 -2.53 11.06 -4.14
C GLU A 80 -3.62 10.06 -3.78
N CYS A 81 -3.75 9.67 -2.51
CA CYS A 81 -4.83 8.79 -2.06
C CYS A 81 -6.20 9.38 -2.39
N ASN A 82 -6.42 10.65 -2.07
CA ASN A 82 -7.67 11.32 -2.44
C ASN A 82 -7.66 11.70 -3.93
N LYS A 83 -6.64 12.43 -4.39
CA LYS A 83 -6.65 13.06 -5.72
C LYS A 83 -6.66 12.08 -6.89
N LYS A 84 -5.99 10.93 -6.75
CA LYS A 84 -5.80 9.95 -7.83
C LYS A 84 -6.65 8.71 -7.65
N TYR A 85 -6.92 8.32 -6.40
CA TYR A 85 -7.60 7.06 -6.09
C TYR A 85 -8.97 7.22 -5.43
N GLY A 86 -9.37 8.45 -5.09
CA GLY A 86 -10.74 8.76 -4.65
C GLY A 86 -11.04 8.37 -3.20
N TYR A 87 -10.03 8.14 -2.36
CA TYR A 87 -10.25 7.97 -0.92
C TYR A 87 -10.65 9.30 -0.25
N ASP A 88 -11.41 9.26 0.84
CA ASP A 88 -11.87 10.49 1.52
C ASP A 88 -10.72 11.38 2.01
N PRO A 89 -10.86 12.71 2.05
CA PRO A 89 -9.84 13.58 2.64
C PRO A 89 -9.57 13.23 4.11
N PRO A 90 -8.31 13.32 4.59
CA PRO A 90 -7.97 13.07 5.98
C PRO A 90 -8.61 14.11 6.90
N ILE A 91 -9.01 13.67 8.10
CA ILE A 91 -9.54 14.54 9.15
C ILE A 91 -8.36 15.12 9.95
N PRO A 92 -8.37 16.42 10.30
CA PRO A 92 -7.34 17.01 11.15
C PRO A 92 -7.24 16.30 12.51
N VAL A 93 -6.01 16.00 12.95
CA VAL A 93 -5.77 15.27 14.22
C VAL A 93 -6.14 16.07 15.47
N ASN A 94 -6.24 17.40 15.37
CA ASN A 94 -6.75 18.28 16.43
C ASN A 94 -7.27 19.59 15.85
N SER A 95 -7.96 20.37 16.70
CA SER A 95 -8.60 21.64 16.35
C SER A 95 -7.64 22.81 16.12
N SER A 96 -6.34 22.64 16.38
CA SER A 96 -5.34 23.69 16.13
C SER A 96 -4.84 23.69 14.68
N ILE A 97 -5.13 22.64 13.91
CA ILE A 97 -4.81 22.56 12.49
C ILE A 97 -5.88 23.31 11.70
N THR A 98 -5.47 24.44 11.11
CA THR A 98 -6.36 25.30 10.30
C THR A 98 -6.17 25.10 8.80
N THR A 99 -5.05 24.50 8.38
CA THR A 99 -4.79 24.21 6.97
C THR A 99 -5.74 23.12 6.49
N THR A 100 -6.47 23.42 5.42
CA THR A 100 -7.36 22.47 4.75
C THR A 100 -6.56 21.43 3.97
N PHE A 101 -7.18 20.30 3.63
CA PHE A 101 -6.57 19.28 2.79
C PHE A 101 -6.14 19.87 1.43
N GLU A 102 -7.01 20.68 0.83
CA GLU A 102 -6.80 21.32 -0.47
C GLU A 102 -5.59 22.26 -0.45
N GLU A 103 -5.43 23.04 0.62
CA GLU A 103 -4.26 23.91 0.81
C GLU A 103 -2.98 23.10 0.98
N ALA A 104 -3.01 22.06 1.82
CA ALA A 104 -1.85 21.19 2.05
C ALA A 104 -1.41 20.47 0.77
N CYS A 105 -2.36 20.11 -0.10
CA CYS A 105 -2.13 19.34 -1.31
C CYS A 105 -2.09 20.18 -2.60
N LYS A 106 -1.99 21.51 -2.50
CA LYS A 106 -2.14 22.43 -3.65
C LYS A 106 -1.24 22.10 -4.86
N ASN A 107 -0.04 21.58 -4.63
CA ASN A 107 0.96 21.31 -5.67
C ASN A 107 1.11 19.82 -6.04
N VAL A 108 0.25 18.94 -5.52
CA VAL A 108 0.28 17.50 -5.82
C VAL A 108 -0.76 17.20 -6.88
N GLY A 109 -0.34 16.60 -8.00
CA GLY A 109 -1.16 16.26 -9.17
C GLY A 109 -1.20 14.76 -9.41
#